data_AF-A0A1M3NT13-F1
#
_entry.id   AF-A0A1M3NT13-F1
#
_cell.length_a   1.000
_cell.length_b   1.000
_cell.length_c   1.000
_cell.angle_alpha   90.00
_cell.angle_beta   90.00
_cell.angle_gamma   90.00
#
_symmetry.space_group_name_H-M   'P 1'
#
loop_
_entity.id
_entity.type
_entity.pdbx_description
1 polymer ?
#
loop_
_entity_poly.entity_id
_entity_poly.type
_entity_poly.pdbx_seq_one_letter_code
_entity_poly.pdbx_strand_id
1 'polypeptide(L)'
;MALAVAVAVAPVPAVSQGNQPMSKIHVAAPEAEVFLSLAARRLKAHKEAFGAFPKAWSDLDITYANGPYNMKDEGIRPAAQDRSAWRPRKSHYTYRLRTSPNGQAFLLEAVNESGAVEYTMGSDDAAPVRVR
;
A
#
# COMPACT_ATOMS: atom_id res chain seq x y z
N MET A 1 13.53 -34.06 54.32
CA MET A 1 14.44 -33.09 53.67
C MET A 1 14.77 -33.62 52.29
N ALA A 2 14.28 -32.98 51.23
CA ALA A 2 14.58 -33.33 49.85
C ALA A 2 14.66 -32.03 49.03
N LEU A 3 15.67 -31.96 48.18
CA LEU A 3 16.25 -30.76 47.59
C LEU A 3 15.31 -30.05 46.60
N ALA A 4 15.32 -28.72 46.66
CA ALA A 4 14.75 -27.84 45.66
C ALA A 4 15.64 -27.84 44.41
N VAL A 5 15.08 -28.24 43.27
CA VAL A 5 15.71 -28.06 41.95
C VAL A 5 15.29 -26.70 41.41
N ALA A 6 16.22 -25.74 41.43
CA ALA A 6 16.06 -24.46 40.76
C ALA A 6 16.25 -24.68 39.25
N VAL A 7 15.16 -24.63 38.48
CA VAL A 7 15.22 -24.57 37.02
C VAL A 7 15.58 -23.14 36.63
N ALA A 8 16.85 -22.93 36.28
CA ALA A 8 17.31 -21.71 35.64
C ALA A 8 16.70 -21.64 34.23
N VAL A 9 15.67 -20.81 34.07
CA VAL A 9 15.10 -20.48 32.75
C VAL A 9 16.08 -19.51 32.08
N ALA A 10 16.85 -20.01 31.12
CA ALA A 10 17.75 -19.17 30.32
C ALA A 10 16.94 -18.09 29.56
N PRO A 11 17.42 -16.84 29.48
CA PRO A 11 16.78 -15.81 28.69
C PRO A 11 16.83 -16.20 27.21
N VAL A 12 15.66 -16.38 26.60
CA VAL A 12 15.51 -16.55 25.16
C VAL A 12 16.10 -15.30 24.49
N PRO A 13 17.11 -15.42 23.62
CA PRO A 13 17.61 -14.27 22.89
C PRO A 13 16.48 -13.71 22.04
N ALA A 14 16.19 -12.42 22.22
CA ALA A 14 15.25 -11.67 21.42
C ALA A 14 15.55 -11.92 19.95
N VAL A 15 14.56 -12.45 19.22
CA VAL A 15 14.58 -12.50 17.77
C VAL A 15 14.71 -11.05 17.30
N SER A 16 15.95 -10.64 17.00
CA SER A 16 16.21 -9.46 16.19
C SER A 16 15.56 -9.75 14.85
N GLN A 17 14.35 -9.23 14.65
CA GLN A 17 13.73 -9.15 13.35
C GLN A 17 14.66 -8.30 12.49
N GLY A 18 15.49 -9.01 11.72
CA GLY A 18 16.33 -8.43 10.69
C GLY A 18 15.46 -7.52 9.85
N ASN A 19 15.83 -6.25 9.84
CA ASN A 19 15.26 -5.23 8.97
C ASN A 19 15.74 -5.55 7.56
N GLN A 20 15.20 -6.62 6.96
CA GLN A 20 15.58 -7.03 5.62
C GLN A 20 15.00 -6.01 4.64
N PRO A 21 15.84 -5.30 3.89
CA PRO A 21 15.36 -4.37 2.87
C PRO A 21 14.56 -5.17 1.85
N MET A 22 13.30 -4.79 1.61
CA MET A 22 12.55 -5.43 0.53
C MET A 22 13.20 -5.09 -0.80
N SER A 23 13.56 -6.13 -1.55
CA SER A 23 14.21 -6.01 -2.85
C SER A 23 13.28 -5.30 -3.84
N LYS A 24 13.87 -4.50 -4.74
CA LYS A 24 13.13 -3.83 -5.81
C LYS A 24 12.42 -4.88 -6.66
N ILE A 25 11.09 -4.78 -6.80
CA ILE A 25 10.40 -5.54 -7.83
C ILE A 25 10.87 -4.94 -9.15
N HIS A 26 11.74 -5.65 -9.89
CA HIS A 26 12.13 -5.27 -11.24
C HIS A 26 10.95 -5.51 -12.18
N VAL A 27 9.94 -4.64 -12.10
CA VAL A 27 8.88 -4.61 -13.10
C VAL A 27 9.36 -3.68 -14.20
N ALA A 28 9.40 -4.17 -15.44
CA ALA A 28 9.65 -3.35 -16.63
C ALA A 28 8.52 -2.34 -16.92
N ALA A 29 7.45 -2.36 -16.11
CA ALA A 29 6.30 -1.49 -16.24
C ALA A 29 6.51 -0.14 -15.53
N PRO A 30 5.90 0.95 -16.04
CA PRO A 30 5.87 2.25 -15.37
C PRO A 30 5.39 2.15 -13.92
N GLU A 31 5.98 2.96 -13.04
CA GLU A 31 5.65 2.98 -11.60
C GLU A 31 4.15 3.11 -11.34
N ALA A 32 3.50 4.04 -12.04
CA ALA A 32 2.07 4.28 -11.92
C ALA A 32 1.25 3.04 -12.28
N GLU A 33 1.62 2.29 -13.32
CA GLU A 33 0.89 1.08 -13.72
C GLU A 33 0.99 0.00 -12.65
N VAL A 34 2.17 -0.17 -12.06
CA VAL A 34 2.41 -1.13 -10.98
C VAL A 34 1.57 -0.77 -9.76
N PHE A 35 1.59 0.50 -9.33
CA PHE A 35 0.82 0.93 -8.18
C PHE A 35 -0.69 0.85 -8.41
N LEU A 36 -1.19 1.37 -9.54
CA LEU A 36 -2.62 1.38 -9.85
C LEU A 36 -3.20 -0.03 -9.90
N SER A 37 -2.46 -0.97 -10.50
CA SER A 37 -2.85 -2.38 -10.53
C SER A 37 -2.90 -3.01 -9.13
N LEU A 38 -1.90 -2.72 -8.28
CA LEU A 38 -1.88 -3.17 -6.89
C LEU A 38 -3.05 -2.60 -6.09
N ALA A 39 -3.28 -1.29 -6.20
CA ALA A 39 -4.35 -0.59 -5.51
C ALA A 39 -5.73 -1.10 -5.95
N ALA A 40 -5.97 -1.30 -7.24
CA ALA A 40 -7.21 -1.88 -7.75
C ALA A 40 -7.49 -3.27 -7.18
N ARG A 41 -6.46 -4.13 -7.06
CA ARG A 41 -6.59 -5.45 -6.42
C ARG A 41 -6.96 -5.33 -4.95
N ARG A 42 -6.33 -4.41 -4.20
CA ARG A 42 -6.64 -4.17 -2.78
C ARG A 42 -8.03 -3.59 -2.58
N LEU A 43 -8.48 -2.69 -3.46
CA LEU A 43 -9.84 -2.17 -3.48
C LEU A 43 -10.87 -3.28 -3.72
N LYS A 44 -10.63 -4.15 -4.70
CA LYS A 44 -11.52 -5.30 -4.99
C LYS A 44 -11.60 -6.25 -3.78
N ALA A 45 -10.47 -6.61 -3.19
CA ALA A 45 -10.44 -7.42 -1.96
C ALA A 45 -11.19 -6.75 -0.79
N HIS A 46 -11.05 -5.43 -0.61
CA HIS A 46 -11.81 -4.70 0.40
C HIS A 46 -13.31 -4.73 0.12
N LYS A 47 -13.73 -4.53 -1.13
CA LYS A 47 -15.15 -4.62 -1.51
C LYS A 47 -15.72 -6.01 -1.27
N GLU A 48 -14.96 -7.06 -1.55
CA GLU A 48 -15.36 -8.45 -1.26
C GLU A 48 -15.53 -8.69 0.24
N ALA A 49 -14.66 -8.11 1.08
CA ALA A 49 -14.73 -8.28 2.53
C ALA A 49 -15.81 -7.42 3.22
N PHE A 50 -16.03 -6.19 2.78
CA PHE A 50 -16.86 -5.19 3.48
C PHE A 50 -18.10 -4.74 2.68
N GLY A 51 -18.27 -5.20 1.45
CA GLY A 51 -19.42 -4.88 0.58
C GLY A 51 -19.34 -3.54 -0.15
N ALA A 52 -18.33 -2.70 0.12
CA ALA A 52 -18.15 -1.40 -0.51
C ALA A 52 -16.66 -1.04 -0.69
N PHE A 53 -16.37 -0.19 -1.67
CA PHE A 53 -15.05 0.41 -1.81
C PHE A 53 -14.82 1.48 -0.72
N PRO A 54 -13.59 1.55 -0.17
CA PRO A 54 -13.25 2.56 0.84
C PRO A 54 -13.21 3.96 0.22
N LYS A 55 -13.29 4.99 1.09
CA LYS A 55 -13.17 6.39 0.68
C LYS A 55 -11.79 6.97 1.00
N ALA A 56 -11.02 6.30 1.85
CA ALA A 56 -9.67 6.70 2.21
C ALA A 56 -8.66 5.57 1.95
N TRP A 57 -7.42 5.97 1.65
CA TRP A 57 -6.29 5.05 1.50
C TRP A 57 -5.94 4.34 2.80
N SER A 58 -6.10 5.00 3.95
CA SER A 58 -5.84 4.41 5.27
C SER A 58 -6.73 3.22 5.59
N ASP A 59 -7.88 3.09 4.92
CA ASP A 59 -8.80 1.96 5.08
C ASP A 59 -8.32 0.72 4.30
N LEU A 60 -7.32 0.90 3.42
CA LEU A 60 -6.70 -0.19 2.68
C LEU A 60 -5.43 -0.66 3.38
N ASP A 61 -5.33 -1.97 3.59
CA ASP A 61 -4.05 -2.60 3.87
C ASP A 61 -3.20 -2.66 2.59
N ILE A 62 -2.50 -1.55 2.32
CA ILE A 62 -1.57 -1.40 1.21
C ILE A 62 -0.23 -0.85 1.72
N THR A 63 0.85 -1.46 1.24
CA THR A 63 2.23 -1.01 1.48
C THR A 63 2.92 -0.89 0.13
N TYR A 64 3.53 0.26 -0.14
CA TYR A 64 4.24 0.52 -1.40
C TYR A 64 5.33 1.59 -1.22
N ALA A 65 6.45 1.38 -1.90
CA ALA A 65 7.45 2.40 -2.12
C ALA A 65 8.11 2.16 -3.49
N ASN A 66 8.57 3.21 -4.15
CA ASN A 66 9.35 3.06 -5.36
C ASN A 66 10.83 2.78 -5.01
N GLY A 67 11.22 1.51 -5.11
CA GLY A 67 12.56 1.04 -4.77
C GLY A 67 12.68 0.49 -3.34
N PRO A 68 13.90 0.28 -2.83
CA PRO A 68 14.12 -0.35 -1.53
C PRO A 68 13.54 0.48 -0.36
N TYR A 69 12.93 -0.22 0.58
CA TYR A 69 12.36 0.34 1.81
C TYR A 69 12.39 -0.67 2.96
N ASN A 70 12.24 -0.15 4.18
CA ASN A 70 12.05 -0.88 5.42
C ASN A 70 10.64 -0.66 5.95
N MET A 71 10.10 -1.58 6.75
CA MET A 71 8.74 -1.48 7.31
C MET A 71 8.51 -0.29 8.25
N LYS A 72 9.59 0.33 8.75
CA LYS A 72 9.54 1.51 9.63
C LYS A 72 9.67 2.82 8.86
N ASP A 73 9.87 2.78 7.55
CA ASP A 73 10.04 3.98 6.76
C ASP A 73 8.70 4.72 6.63
N GLU A 74 8.71 6.03 6.84
CA GLU A 74 7.52 6.86 6.70
C GLU A 74 7.05 6.92 5.23
N GLY A 75 5.74 7.04 5.03
CA GLY A 75 5.14 7.18 3.69
C GLY A 75 5.11 5.90 2.85
N ILE A 76 5.54 4.74 3.37
CA ILE A 76 5.36 3.45 2.69
C ILE A 76 3.95 2.87 2.84
N ARG A 77 3.19 3.39 3.80
CA ARG A 77 1.77 3.10 4.04
C ARG A 77 1.01 4.41 4.10
N PRO A 78 -0.27 4.42 3.69
CA PRO A 78 -1.11 5.59 3.84
C PRO A 78 -1.37 5.89 5.32
N ALA A 79 -1.19 7.14 5.70
CA ALA A 79 -1.56 7.65 7.02
C ALA A 79 -3.03 8.08 7.03
N ALA A 80 -3.62 8.20 8.22
CA ALA A 80 -5.02 8.63 8.39
C ALA A 80 -5.31 10.00 7.75
N GLN A 81 -4.30 10.87 7.65
CA GLN A 81 -4.39 12.19 7.04
C GLN A 81 -4.44 12.19 5.50
N ASP A 82 -3.97 11.12 4.86
CA ASP A 82 -3.89 11.05 3.40
C ASP A 82 -5.29 11.00 2.77
N ARG A 83 -6.30 10.50 3.51
CA ARG A 83 -7.70 10.43 3.05
C ARG A 83 -7.75 9.85 1.63
N SER A 84 -8.20 10.61 0.64
CA SER A 84 -8.32 10.20 -0.76
C SER A 84 -7.07 10.46 -1.60
N ALA A 85 -5.98 11.01 -1.08
CA ALA A 85 -4.77 11.32 -1.83
C ALA A 85 -3.51 10.90 -1.06
N TRP A 86 -2.72 9.99 -1.62
CA TRP A 86 -1.51 9.48 -0.98
C TRP A 86 -0.35 9.47 -1.98
N ARG A 87 0.82 9.97 -1.54
CA ARG A 87 2.09 9.87 -2.27
C ARG A 87 2.99 8.87 -1.56
N PRO A 88 3.12 7.63 -2.07
CA PRO A 88 4.03 6.65 -1.51
C PRO A 88 5.47 7.15 -1.50
N ARG A 89 6.27 6.61 -0.60
CA ARG A 89 7.68 6.98 -0.47
C ARG A 89 8.43 6.76 -1.79
N LYS A 90 9.21 7.76 -2.18
CA LYS A 90 10.00 7.81 -3.44
C LYS A 90 9.14 7.74 -4.72
N SER A 91 7.83 7.91 -4.62
CA SER A 91 6.95 7.96 -5.79
C SER A 91 7.06 9.28 -6.53
N HIS A 92 7.04 9.23 -7.86
CA HIS A 92 6.89 10.43 -8.71
C HIS A 92 5.44 10.92 -8.77
N TYR A 93 4.50 10.07 -8.39
CA TYR A 93 3.06 10.33 -8.47
C TYR A 93 2.42 10.48 -7.09
N THR A 94 1.43 11.37 -7.02
CA THR A 94 0.42 11.36 -5.97
C THR A 94 -0.79 10.61 -6.48
N TYR A 95 -1.23 9.58 -5.76
CA TYR A 95 -2.35 8.75 -6.18
C TYR A 95 -3.64 9.21 -5.51
N ARG A 96 -4.68 9.43 -6.32
CA ARG A 96 -6.00 9.81 -5.83
C ARG A 96 -6.97 8.65 -5.95
N LEU A 97 -7.72 8.42 -4.88
CA LEU A 97 -8.83 7.50 -4.80
C LEU A 97 -10.13 8.29 -4.86
N ARG A 98 -10.93 8.06 -5.89
CA ARG A 98 -12.28 8.60 -6.00
C ARG A 98 -13.26 7.46 -5.98
N THR A 99 -14.02 7.37 -4.90
CA THR A 99 -15.06 6.36 -4.75
C THR A 99 -16.42 7.00 -5.01
N SER A 100 -17.24 6.32 -5.80
CA SER A 100 -18.64 6.71 -6.06
C SER A 100 -19.43 6.91 -4.75
N PRO A 101 -20.45 7.79 -4.73
CA PRO A 101 -21.25 8.04 -3.51
C PRO A 101 -21.86 6.78 -2.90
N ASN A 102 -22.25 5.81 -3.73
CA ASN A 102 -22.83 4.53 -3.32
C ASN A 102 -21.78 3.45 -2.99
N GLY A 103 -20.48 3.75 -3.11
CA GLY A 103 -19.40 2.82 -2.81
C GLY A 103 -19.23 1.66 -3.81
N GLN A 104 -19.90 1.70 -4.96
CA GLN A 104 -19.95 0.57 -5.91
C GLN A 104 -18.92 0.62 -7.02
N ALA A 105 -18.39 1.80 -7.32
CA ALA A 105 -17.33 2.05 -8.29
C ALA A 105 -16.22 2.91 -7.70
N PHE A 106 -15.02 2.80 -8.26
CA PHE A 106 -13.87 3.65 -7.96
C PHE A 106 -13.22 4.16 -9.25
N LEU A 107 -12.47 5.25 -9.12
CA LEU A 107 -11.50 5.73 -10.08
C LEU A 107 -10.21 6.04 -9.32
N LEU A 108 -9.12 5.43 -9.78
CA LEU A 108 -7.77 5.74 -9.35
C LEU A 108 -7.12 6.67 -10.37
N GLU A 109 -6.40 7.68 -9.89
CA GLU A 109 -5.65 8.62 -10.72
C GLU A 109 -4.20 8.69 -10.22
N ALA A 110 -3.22 8.64 -11.13
CA ALA A 110 -1.82 8.97 -10.84
C ALA A 110 -1.55 10.41 -11.31
N VAL A 111 -1.27 11.30 -10.36
CA VAL A 111 -1.05 12.73 -10.59
C VAL A 111 0.44 13.04 -10.50
N ASN A 112 1.01 13.64 -11.54
CA ASN A 112 2.43 14.02 -11.56
C ASN A 112 2.70 15.28 -10.70
N GLU A 113 3.96 15.69 -10.62
CA GLU A 113 4.37 16.85 -9.81
C GLU A 113 3.78 18.19 -10.30
N SER A 114 3.39 18.27 -11.58
CA SER A 114 2.70 19.43 -12.16
C SER A 114 1.19 19.44 -11.88
N GLY A 115 0.66 18.44 -11.17
CA GLY A 115 -0.77 18.31 -10.90
C GLY A 115 -1.58 17.71 -12.05
N ALA A 116 -0.94 17.23 -13.12
CA ALA A 116 -1.61 16.59 -14.25
C ALA A 116 -1.83 15.10 -13.99
N VAL A 117 -3.01 14.60 -14.39
CA VAL A 117 -3.31 13.16 -14.37
C VAL A 117 -2.64 12.51 -15.58
N GLU A 118 -1.73 11.58 -15.34
CA GLU A 118 -1.03 10.85 -16.40
C GLU A 118 -1.59 9.43 -16.59
N TYR A 119 -2.04 8.78 -15.51
CA TYR A 119 -2.61 7.44 -15.56
C TYR A 119 -3.91 7.36 -14.78
N THR A 120 -4.82 6.51 -15.23
CA THR A 120 -6.10 6.23 -14.56
C THR A 120 -6.41 4.74 -14.55
N MET A 121 -7.20 4.30 -13.57
CA MET A 121 -7.77 2.95 -13.55
C MET A 121 -9.13 2.96 -12.82
N GLY A 122 -10.19 2.59 -13.53
CA GLY A 122 -11.53 2.41 -13.01
C GLY A 122 -11.79 1.01 -12.44
N SER A 123 -12.97 0.84 -11.84
CA SER A 123 -13.42 -0.45 -11.28
C SER A 123 -13.47 -1.59 -12.30
N ASP A 124 -13.89 -1.25 -13.52
CA ASP A 124 -14.17 -2.17 -14.62
C ASP A 124 -12.98 -2.31 -15.59
N ASP A 125 -11.93 -1.53 -15.39
CA ASP A 125 -10.73 -1.59 -16.20
C ASP A 125 -9.90 -2.83 -15.87
N ALA A 126 -9.42 -3.51 -16.91
CA ALA A 126 -8.53 -4.66 -16.77
C ALA A 126 -7.08 -4.23 -16.46
N ALA A 127 -6.69 -3.03 -16.88
CA ALA A 127 -5.35 -2.47 -16.71
C ALA A 127 -5.40 -0.94 -16.62
N PRO A 128 -4.36 -0.30 -16.06
CA PRO A 128 -4.22 1.16 -16.07
C PRO A 128 -4.14 1.72 -17.49
N VAL A 129 -4.74 2.88 -17.71
CA VAL A 129 -4.74 3.60 -18.98
C VAL A 129 -3.90 4.86 -18.83
N ARG A 130 -3.00 5.10 -19.78
CA ARG A 130 -2.25 6.36 -19.89
C ARG A 130 -3.12 7.40 -20.59
N VAL A 131 -3.25 8.58 -19.99
CA VAL A 131 -4.19 9.62 -20.44
C VAL A 131 -3.50 10.70 -21.27
N ARG A 132 -2.22 11.01 -21.02
CA ARG A 132 -1.41 11.98 -21.76
C ARG A 132 0.10 11.66 -21.76
#